data_AF-A0A1H2AC22-F1
#
_entry.id   AF-A0A1H2AC22-F1
#
_cell.length_a   1.000
_cell.length_b   1.000
_cell.length_c   1.000
_cell.angle_alpha   90.00
_cell.angle_beta   90.00
_cell.angle_gamma   90.00
#
_symmetry.space_group_name_H-M   'P 1'
#
loop_
_entity.id
_entity.type
_entity.pdbx_description
1 polymer ?
#
loop_
_entity_poly.entity_id
_entity_poly.type
_entity_poly.pdbx_seq_one_letter_code
_entity_poly.pdbx_strand_id
1 'polypeptide(L)'
;MSYLIPGNCEYFIEQQVMVLLAGYFQLERRKVLLDSRLIEDLYLNSMGIIEMAMLLNDAFEIDLPESGVAGWRTVADVCRLVGITQQKSKVGEVDCVR
;
A
#
# COMPACT_ATOMS: atom_id res chain seq x y z
N MET A 1 -17.23 26.88 0.67
CA MET A 1 -16.58 25.56 0.86
C MET A 1 -17.04 24.61 -0.23
N SER A 2 -16.28 24.48 -1.30
CA SER A 2 -16.53 23.47 -2.34
C SER A 2 -16.09 22.12 -1.79
N TYR A 3 -17.05 21.27 -1.47
CA TYR A 3 -16.81 19.86 -1.19
C TYR A 3 -16.32 19.24 -2.49
N LEU A 4 -15.01 19.01 -2.58
CA LEU A 4 -14.45 18.21 -3.67
C LEU A 4 -15.08 16.82 -3.56
N ILE A 5 -15.96 16.58 -4.51
CA ILE A 5 -16.63 15.32 -4.79
C ILE A 5 -15.51 14.27 -4.92
N PRO A 6 -15.56 13.16 -4.16
CA PRO A 6 -14.65 12.02 -4.36
C PRO A 6 -15.06 11.31 -5.66
N GLY A 7 -14.83 11.98 -6.79
CA GLY A 7 -15.07 11.47 -8.13
C GLY A 7 -13.89 10.62 -8.57
N ASN A 8 -13.87 9.37 -8.10
CA ASN A 8 -13.61 8.18 -8.91
C ASN A 8 -13.64 6.96 -7.98
N CYS A 9 -14.82 6.37 -7.83
CA CYS A 9 -14.99 5.01 -7.35
C CYS A 9 -14.58 4.03 -8.46
N GLU A 10 -13.28 3.86 -8.64
CA GLU A 10 -12.73 2.55 -8.94
C GLU A 10 -12.02 2.14 -7.66
N TYR A 11 -12.31 0.95 -7.14
CA TYR A 11 -11.78 0.43 -5.88
C TYR A 11 -10.28 0.14 -6.03
N PHE A 12 -9.48 1.18 -6.20
CA PHE A 12 -8.04 1.07 -6.43
C PHE A 12 -7.38 0.68 -5.12
N ILE A 13 -6.42 -0.24 -5.21
CA ILE A 13 -5.57 -0.67 -4.08
C ILE A 13 -5.04 0.55 -3.31
N GLU A 14 -4.73 1.63 -4.01
CA GLU A 14 -4.28 2.90 -3.44
C GLU A 14 -5.23 3.47 -2.39
N GLN A 15 -6.54 3.54 -2.67
CA GLN A 15 -7.50 4.08 -1.71
C GLN A 15 -7.64 3.20 -0.47
N GLN A 16 -7.62 1.87 -0.65
CA GLN A 16 -7.67 0.93 0.47
C GLN A 16 -6.44 1.04 1.35
N VAL A 17 -5.24 1.09 0.74
CA VAL A 17 -3.98 1.32 1.44
C VAL A 17 -4.04 2.64 2.21
N MET A 18 -4.44 3.75 1.58
CA MET A 18 -4.54 5.05 2.26
C MET A 18 -5.48 5.02 3.47
N VAL A 19 -6.63 4.36 3.37
CA VAL A 19 -7.59 4.26 4.48
C VAL A 19 -7.04 3.41 5.62
N LEU A 20 -6.43 2.25 5.30
CA LEU A 20 -5.77 1.39 6.27
C LEU A 20 -4.65 2.12 7.02
N LEU A 21 -3.77 2.79 6.28
CA LEU A 21 -2.66 3.53 6.86
C LEU A 21 -3.14 4.70 7.73
N ALA A 22 -4.13 5.47 7.25
CA ALA A 22 -4.70 6.58 8.02
C ALA A 22 -5.35 6.10 9.33
N GLY A 23 -6.03 4.96 9.32
CA GLY A 23 -6.65 4.38 10.51
C GLY A 23 -5.61 3.85 11.50
N TYR A 24 -4.66 3.05 11.03
CA TYR A 24 -3.67 2.39 11.89
C TYR A 24 -2.66 3.36 12.49
N PHE A 25 -2.14 4.29 11.68
CA PHE A 25 -1.14 5.28 12.10
C PHE A 25 -1.74 6.60 12.60
N GLN A 26 -3.08 6.70 12.66
CA GLN A 26 -3.81 7.92 13.04
C GLN A 26 -3.39 9.15 12.21
N LEU A 27 -3.10 8.93 10.92
CA LEU A 27 -2.67 9.97 10.00
C LEU A 27 -3.88 10.64 9.36
N GLU A 28 -3.75 11.93 9.06
CA GLU A 28 -4.79 12.66 8.33
C GLU A 28 -4.83 12.17 6.88
N ARG A 29 -6.00 11.72 6.40
CA ARG A 29 -6.20 11.28 5.00
C ARG A 29 -5.76 12.30 3.94
N ARG A 30 -5.71 13.59 4.29
CA ARG A 30 -5.23 14.66 3.40
C ARG A 30 -3.71 14.69 3.24
N LYS A 31 -2.97 14.11 4.19
CA LYS A 31 -1.50 13.99 4.15
C LYS A 31 -1.03 12.70 3.49
N VAL A 32 -1.87 11.67 3.45
CA VAL A 32 -1.54 10.39 2.81
C VAL A 32 -1.79 10.49 1.30
N LEU A 33 -0.85 11.07 0.57
CA LEU A 33 -0.86 11.14 -0.90
C LEU A 33 0.09 10.09 -1.48
N LEU A 34 -0.11 9.71 -2.75
CA LEU A 34 0.76 8.76 -3.44
C LEU A 34 2.22 9.24 -3.50
N ASP A 35 2.42 10.54 -3.71
CA ASP A 35 3.74 11.17 -3.77
C ASP A 35 4.33 11.45 -2.37
N SER A 36 3.55 11.26 -1.30
CA SER A 36 4.02 11.50 0.07
C SER A 36 5.14 10.53 0.43
N ARG A 37 6.19 11.10 0.99
CA ARG A 37 7.37 10.35 1.46
C ARG A 37 7.06 9.72 2.82
N LEU A 38 7.31 8.42 2.94
CA LEU A 38 7.00 7.65 4.15
C LEU A 38 7.74 8.20 5.38
N ILE A 39 9.02 8.52 5.23
CA ILE A 39 9.87 8.99 6.34
C ILE A 39 9.69 10.50 6.57
N GLU A 40 9.68 11.31 5.52
CA GLU A 40 9.69 12.78 5.66
C GLU A 40 8.30 13.40 5.83
N ASP A 41 7.28 12.84 5.20
CA ASP A 41 5.93 13.41 5.16
C ASP A 41 5.01 12.73 6.19
N LEU A 42 5.12 11.40 6.29
CA LEU A 42 4.33 10.56 7.18
C LEU A 42 5.07 10.25 8.50
N TYR A 43 6.33 10.71 8.65
CA TYR A 43 7.16 10.55 9.84
C TYR A 43 7.33 9.09 10.29
N LEU A 44 7.33 8.16 9.34
CA LEU A 44 7.49 6.74 9.64
C LEU A 44 8.97 6.42 9.83
N ASN A 45 9.27 5.72 10.91
CA ASN A 45 10.57 5.12 11.13
C ASN A 45 10.66 3.75 10.44
N SER A 46 11.85 3.15 10.43
CA SER A 46 12.07 1.81 9.90
C SER A 46 11.13 0.75 10.50
N MET A 47 10.77 0.88 11.78
CA MET A 47 9.77 0.01 12.42
C MET A 47 8.36 0.22 11.81
N GLY A 48 7.96 1.46 11.58
CA GLY A 48 6.69 1.82 10.97
C GLY A 48 6.56 1.30 9.55
N ILE A 49 7.65 1.30 8.78
CA ILE A 49 7.71 0.66 7.45
C ILE A 49 7.42 -0.85 7.55
N ILE A 50 8.01 -1.54 8.53
CA ILE A 50 7.78 -2.98 8.75
C ILE A 50 6.34 -3.23 9.21
N GLU A 51 5.82 -2.46 10.16
CA GLU A 51 4.42 -2.52 10.62
C GLU A 51 3.44 -2.34 9.46
N MET A 52 3.71 -1.37 8.57
CA MET A 52 2.91 -1.16 7.36
C MET A 52 2.92 -2.40 6.46
N ALA A 53 4.08 -3.03 6.25
CA ALA A 53 4.16 -4.25 5.45
C ALA A 53 3.38 -5.40 6.07
N MET A 54 3.47 -5.59 7.39
CA MET A 54 2.72 -6.62 8.10
C MET A 54 1.21 -6.38 8.02
N LEU A 55 0.76 -5.13 8.20
CA LEU A 55 -0.64 -4.73 8.07
C LEU A 55 -1.18 -5.01 6.66
N LEU A 56 -0.40 -4.70 5.62
CA LEU A 56 -0.79 -4.92 4.23
C LEU A 56 -0.80 -6.39 3.86
N ASN A 57 0.16 -7.18 4.35
CA ASN A 57 0.17 -8.63 4.16
C ASN A 57 -1.08 -9.28 4.74
N ASP A 58 -1.48 -8.90 5.96
CA ASP A 58 -2.69 -9.39 6.62
C ASP A 58 -3.97 -8.91 5.90
N ALA A 59 -4.08 -7.62 5.59
CA ALA A 59 -5.28 -7.04 5.00
C ALA A 59 -5.56 -7.49 3.55
N PHE A 60 -4.51 -7.75 2.76
CA PHE A 60 -4.61 -8.16 1.36
C PHE A 60 -4.32 -9.65 1.15
N GLU A 61 -4.01 -10.40 2.22
CA GLU A 61 -3.60 -11.81 2.17
C GLU A 61 -2.45 -12.05 1.17
N ILE A 62 -1.45 -11.16 1.19
CA ILE A 62 -0.27 -11.20 0.32
C ILE A 62 1.02 -11.39 1.13
N ASP A 63 2.10 -11.76 0.44
CA ASP A 63 3.44 -11.84 1.02
C ASP A 63 4.37 -10.83 0.34
N LEU A 64 4.57 -9.68 0.99
CA LEU A 64 5.49 -8.64 0.51
C LEU A 64 6.94 -9.00 0.88
N PRO A 65 7.86 -9.07 -0.09
CA PRO A 65 9.26 -9.38 0.19
C PRO A 65 9.94 -8.23 0.92
N GLU A 66 10.73 -8.57 1.93
CA GLU A 66 11.54 -7.63 2.73
C GLU A 66 12.44 -6.72 1.88
N SER A 67 12.98 -7.23 0.76
CA SER A 67 13.78 -6.45 -0.18
C SER A 67 12.98 -5.36 -0.90
N GLY A 68 11.70 -5.62 -1.18
CA GLY A 68 10.77 -4.63 -1.73
C GLY A 68 10.36 -3.59 -0.69
N VAL A 69 10.07 -4.05 0.53
CA VAL A 69 9.70 -3.20 1.67
C VAL A 69 10.83 -2.24 2.06
N ALA A 70 12.08 -2.72 2.09
CA ALA A 70 13.26 -1.90 2.37
C ALA A 70 13.49 -0.79 1.33
N GLY A 71 12.94 -0.96 0.12
CA GLY A 71 13.01 0.01 -0.97
C GLY A 71 11.94 1.11 -0.92
N TRP A 72 10.97 1.02 -0.01
CA TRP A 72 9.85 1.96 0.03
C TRP A 72 10.29 3.38 0.37
N ARG A 73 9.99 4.32 -0.53
CA ARG A 73 10.21 5.76 -0.31
C ARG A 73 8.91 6.54 -0.23
N THR A 74 7.93 6.16 -1.05
CA THR A 74 6.64 6.85 -1.17
C THR A 74 5.48 5.90 -1.01
N VAL A 75 4.28 6.43 -0.75
CA VAL A 75 3.05 5.62 -0.70
C VAL A 75 2.77 4.96 -2.06
N ALA A 76 3.16 5.59 -3.17
CA ALA A 76 3.07 5.02 -4.51
C ALA A 76 3.87 3.70 -4.65
N ASP A 77 5.09 3.65 -4.09
CA ASP A 77 5.90 2.42 -4.09
C ASP A 77 5.19 1.27 -3.37
N VAL A 78 4.56 1.58 -2.23
CA VAL A 78 3.77 0.62 -1.45
C VAL A 78 2.61 0.09 -2.28
N CYS A 79 1.79 0.98 -2.83
CA CYS A 79 0.61 0.62 -3.61
C CYS A 79 0.98 -0.20 -4.85
N ARG A 80 2.08 0.17 -5.52
CA ARG A 80 2.61 -0.55 -6.67
C ARG A 80 3.05 -1.97 -6.29
N LEU A 81 3.78 -2.13 -5.18
CA LEU A 81 4.24 -3.44 -4.74
C LEU A 81 3.06 -4.34 -4.36
N VAL A 82 2.10 -3.83 -3.59
CA VAL A 82 0.85 -4.53 -3.23
C VAL A 82 0.08 -4.95 -4.48
N GLY A 83 -0.09 -4.06 -5.46
CA GLY A 83 -0.79 -4.36 -6.71
C GLY A 83 -0.10 -5.41 -7.58
N ILE A 84 1.23 -5.49 -7.56
CA ILE A 84 1.99 -6.53 -8.26
C ILE A 84 1.84 -7.88 -7.54
N THR A 85 1.95 -7.89 -6.21
CA THR A 85 1.87 -9.12 -5.41
C THR A 85 0.47 -9.72 -5.41
N GLN A 86 -0.57 -8.88 -5.33
CA GLN A 86 -1.96 -9.32 -5.31
C GLN A 86 -2.38 -10.00 -6.63
N GLN A 87 -1.83 -9.58 -7.77
CA GLN A 87 -2.05 -10.25 -9.06
C GLN A 87 -1.35 -11.62 -9.15
N LYS A 88 -0.25 -11.81 -8.43
CA LYS A 88 0.55 -13.04 -8.48
C LYS A 88 -0.17 -14.24 -7.87
N SER A 89 -1.08 -14.03 -6.92
CA SER A 89 -1.92 -15.10 -6.35
C SER A 89 -2.99 -15.66 -7.28
N LYS A 90 -3.24 -15.06 -8.46
CA LYS A 90 -4.11 -15.65 -9.50
C LYS A 90 -3.38 -16.22 -10.71
N VAL A 91 -2.05 -16.08 -10.79
CA VAL A 91 -1.22 -16.71 -11.83
C VAL A 91 -0.36 -17.79 -11.17
N GLY A 92 -1.07 -18.79 -10.65
CA GLY A 92 -0.52 -20.00 -10.06
C GLY A 92 -1.17 -21.25 -10.63
N GLU A 93 -1.52 -21.25 -11.92
CA GLU A 93 -1.80 -22.48 -12.68
C GLU A 93 -1.51 -22.26 -14.17
N VAL A 94 -0.22 -22.30 -14.53
CA VAL A 94 0.18 -22.88 -15.82
C VAL A 94 1.11 -24.03 -15.50
N ASP A 95 0.48 -25.13 -15.10
CA ASP A 95 1.06 -26.45 -15.25
C ASP A 95 1.34 -26.65 -16.75
N CYS A 96 2.61 -26.68 -17.10
CA CYS A 96 3.06 -27.30 -18.34
C CYS A 96 4.07 -28.37 -17.95
N VAL A 97 3.54 -29.46 -17.39
CA VAL A 97 4.15 -30.77 -17.58
C VAL A 97 4.46 -30.94 -19.07
N ARG A 98 5.72 -31.20 -19.38
CA ARG A 98 6.15 -31.77 -20.65
C ARG A 98 7.14 -32.88 -20.38
#